data_AF-A0A849F7C9-F1
#
_entry.id   AF-A0A849F7C9-F1
#
_cell.length_a   1.000
_cell.length_b   1.000
_cell.length_c   1.000
_cell.angle_alpha   90.00
_cell.angle_beta   90.00
_cell.angle_gamma   90.00
#
_symmetry.space_group_name_H-M   'P 1'
#
loop_
_entity.id
_entity.type
_entity.pdbx_description
1 polymer ?
#
loop_
_entity_poly.entity_id
_entity_poly.type
_entity_poly.pdbx_seq_one_letter_code
_entity_poly.pdbx_strand_id
1 'polypeptide(L)'
;LESLVDTDAIQTFETGVRYQMYHALLLLILAKTNFLTEKAKRAVFYLIVLGIVLFSFSIYLLATNDLSSFDFKKIALLTPLGGTLLILGWLIFGIGVFRKQK
;
A
#
# COMPACT_ATOMS: atom_id res chain seq x y z
N LEU A 1 -5.25 -16.49 -12.94
CA LEU A 1 -5.61 -16.55 -11.50
C LEU A 1 -7.06 -17.00 -11.32
N GLU A 2 -8.00 -16.41 -12.06
CA GLU A 2 -9.44 -16.71 -11.96
C GLU A 2 -9.84 -18.19 -12.14
N SER A 3 -9.08 -18.96 -12.92
CA SER A 3 -9.30 -20.40 -13.11
C SER A 3 -8.54 -21.29 -12.12
N LEU A 4 -7.78 -20.70 -11.18
CA LEU A 4 -6.84 -21.41 -10.31
C LEU A 4 -7.21 -21.33 -8.83
N VAL A 5 -7.98 -20.32 -8.41
CA VAL A 5 -8.40 -20.09 -7.03
C VAL A 5 -9.90 -19.84 -6.96
N ASP A 6 -10.49 -19.96 -5.78
CA ASP A 6 -11.92 -19.67 -5.59
C ASP A 6 -12.24 -18.16 -5.70
N THR A 7 -13.53 -17.85 -5.70
CA THR A 7 -14.01 -16.47 -5.84
C THR A 7 -13.59 -15.56 -4.68
N ASP A 8 -13.45 -16.09 -3.46
CA ASP A 8 -13.06 -15.31 -2.28
C ASP A 8 -11.58 -14.90 -2.37
N ALA A 9 -10.73 -15.78 -2.87
CA ALA A 9 -9.34 -15.50 -3.18
C ALA A 9 -9.19 -14.45 -4.28
N ILE A 10 -10.04 -14.49 -5.33
CA ILE A 10 -10.06 -13.44 -6.37
C ILE A 10 -10.40 -12.08 -5.75
N GLN A 11 -11.47 -12.00 -4.94
CA GLN A 11 -11.85 -10.76 -4.26
C GLN A 11 -10.76 -10.25 -3.31
N THR A 12 -10.05 -11.16 -2.65
CA THR A 12 -8.89 -10.83 -1.79
C THR A 12 -7.76 -10.23 -2.63
N PHE A 13 -7.43 -10.84 -3.77
CA PHE A 13 -6.42 -10.31 -4.69
C PHE A 13 -6.81 -8.92 -5.23
N GLU A 14 -8.05 -8.75 -5.68
CA GLU A 14 -8.57 -7.46 -6.15
C GLU A 14 -8.51 -6.37 -5.08
N THR A 15 -8.71 -6.74 -3.80
CA THR A 15 -8.54 -5.83 -2.69
C THR A 15 -7.10 -5.31 -2.65
N GLY A 16 -6.10 -6.19 -2.69
CA GLY A 16 -4.70 -5.79 -2.78
C GLY A 16 -4.42 -4.83 -3.95
N VAL A 17 -4.97 -5.13 -5.14
CA VAL A 17 -4.81 -4.31 -6.35
C VAL A 17 -5.41 -2.93 -6.15
N ARG A 18 -6.62 -2.85 -5.60
CA ARG A 18 -7.31 -1.59 -5.33
C ARG A 18 -6.50 -0.69 -4.40
N TYR A 19 -6.00 -1.24 -3.30
CA TYR A 19 -5.16 -0.49 -2.38
C TYR A 19 -3.84 -0.06 -3.03
N GLN A 20 -3.16 -0.93 -3.78
CA GLN A 20 -1.95 -0.55 -4.52
C GLN A 20 -2.22 0.62 -5.48
N MET A 21 -3.33 0.58 -6.22
CA MET A 21 -3.69 1.61 -7.19
C MET A 21 -3.94 2.97 -6.53
N TYR A 22 -4.67 3.03 -5.41
CA TYR A 22 -4.88 4.29 -4.68
C TYR A 22 -3.55 4.94 -4.26
N HIS A 23 -2.60 4.14 -3.81
CA HIS A 23 -1.29 4.64 -3.40
C HIS A 23 -0.38 4.99 -4.58
N ALA A 24 -0.48 4.28 -5.70
CA ALA A 24 0.20 4.66 -6.93
C ALA A 24 -0.27 6.04 -7.44
N LEU A 25 -1.58 6.31 -7.39
CA LEU A 25 -2.13 7.63 -7.72
C LEU A 25 -1.62 8.72 -6.75
N LEU A 26 -1.55 8.42 -5.45
CA LEU A 26 -0.92 9.33 -4.48
C LEU A 26 0.53 9.65 -4.86
N LEU A 27 1.33 8.66 -5.25
CA LEU A 27 2.73 8.87 -5.66
C LEU A 27 2.85 9.75 -6.91
N LEU A 28 1.95 9.60 -7.88
CA LEU A 28 1.89 10.48 -9.05
C LEU A 28 1.57 11.93 -8.65
N ILE A 29 0.63 12.13 -7.73
CA ILE A 29 0.31 13.45 -7.19
C ILE A 29 1.52 14.02 -6.44
N LEU A 30 2.12 13.23 -5.54
CA LEU A 30 3.28 13.59 -4.73
C LEU A 30 4.42 14.18 -5.57
N ALA A 31 4.74 13.52 -6.69
CA ALA A 31 5.80 13.93 -7.61
C ALA A 31 5.63 15.35 -8.16
N LYS A 32 4.38 15.81 -8.36
CA LYS A 32 4.07 17.15 -8.90
C LYS A 32 3.83 18.21 -7.82
N THR A 33 3.83 17.84 -6.54
CA THR A 33 3.53 18.80 -5.47
C THR A 33 4.66 19.81 -5.25
N ASN A 34 4.31 21.04 -4.90
CA ASN A 34 5.25 22.11 -4.55
C ASN A 34 5.11 22.61 -3.11
N PHE A 35 4.21 22.02 -2.33
CA PHE A 35 3.88 22.44 -0.98
C PHE A 35 4.57 21.61 0.10
N LEU A 36 5.27 20.55 -0.29
CA LEU A 36 6.12 19.74 0.57
C LEU A 36 7.58 20.06 0.29
N THR A 37 8.39 20.10 1.34
CA THR A 37 9.85 20.11 1.19
C THR A 37 10.32 18.81 0.55
N GLU A 38 11.45 18.83 -0.15
CA GLU A 38 12.02 17.61 -0.76
C GLU A 38 12.27 16.50 0.27
N LYS A 39 12.64 16.86 1.51
CA LYS A 39 12.77 15.91 2.62
C LYS A 39 11.43 15.25 2.96
N ALA A 40 10.35 16.02 3.06
CA ALA A 40 9.03 15.49 3.35
C ALA A 40 8.50 14.62 2.20
N LYS A 41 8.72 15.03 0.94
CA LYS A 41 8.37 14.22 -0.24
C LYS A 41 9.06 12.86 -0.22
N ARG A 42 10.37 12.82 0.05
CA ARG A 42 11.12 11.56 0.16
C ARG A 42 10.57 10.67 1.27
N ALA A 43 10.25 11.25 2.43
CA ALA A 43 9.64 10.49 3.53
C ALA A 43 8.30 9.86 3.13
N VAL A 44 7.39 10.64 2.52
CA VAL A 44 6.11 10.11 2.00
C VAL A 44 6.36 9.04 0.95
N PHE A 45 7.27 9.26 0.00
CA PHE A 45 7.59 8.28 -1.04
C PHE A 45 8.01 6.92 -0.46
N TYR A 46 8.99 6.91 0.45
CA TYR A 46 9.46 5.65 1.04
C TYR A 46 8.41 4.98 1.93
N LEU A 47 7.66 5.75 2.73
CA LEU A 47 6.57 5.21 3.54
C LEU A 47 5.50 4.54 2.68
N ILE A 48 5.09 5.19 1.59
CA ILE A 48 4.07 4.66 0.69
C ILE A 48 4.59 3.44 -0.07
N VAL A 49 5.80 3.49 -0.63
CA VAL A 49 6.36 2.35 -1.40
C VAL A 49 6.57 1.14 -0.51
N LEU A 50 7.22 1.31 0.66
CA LEU A 50 7.40 0.20 1.61
C LEU A 50 6.05 -0.29 2.14
N GLY A 51 5.11 0.62 2.39
CA GLY A 51 3.74 0.28 2.77
C GLY A 51 3.01 -0.56 1.72
N ILE A 52 3.12 -0.23 0.43
CA ILE A 52 2.54 -1.03 -0.67
C ILE A 52 3.13 -2.44 -0.69
N VAL A 53 4.46 -2.56 -0.59
CA VAL A 53 5.15 -3.85 -0.59
C VAL A 53 4.71 -4.70 0.61
N LEU A 54 4.62 -4.12 1.80
CA LEU A 54 4.25 -4.89 2.99
C LEU A 54 2.75 -5.17 3.10
N PHE A 55 1.89 -4.30 2.57
CA PHE A 55 0.44 -4.40 2.67
C PHE A 55 -0.22 -5.08 1.46
N SER A 56 0.04 -4.58 0.25
CA SER A 56 -0.67 -5.08 -0.95
C SER A 56 -0.10 -6.43 -1.38
N PHE A 57 1.22 -6.59 -1.35
CA PHE A 57 1.83 -7.87 -1.73
C PHE A 57 1.59 -8.96 -0.69
N SER A 58 1.45 -8.64 0.61
CA SER A 58 1.05 -9.66 1.59
C SER A 58 -0.37 -10.18 1.31
N ILE A 59 -1.29 -9.31 0.87
CA ILE A 59 -2.63 -9.70 0.44
C ILE A 59 -2.59 -10.56 -0.83
N TYR A 60 -1.72 -10.24 -1.81
CA TYR A 60 -1.53 -11.10 -2.98
C TYR A 60 -1.05 -12.49 -2.59
N LEU A 61 -0.04 -12.58 -1.72
CA LEU A 61 0.48 -13.85 -1.22
C LEU A 61 -0.60 -14.65 -0.49
N LEU A 62 -1.41 -13.98 0.34
CA LEU A 62 -2.54 -14.61 1.04
C LEU A 62 -3.61 -15.11 0.06
N ALA A 63 -3.95 -14.34 -0.97
CA ALA A 63 -4.91 -14.73 -1.99
C ALA A 63 -4.43 -15.94 -2.82
N THR A 64 -3.11 -16.10 -2.99
CA THR A 64 -2.51 -17.23 -3.70
C THR A 64 -2.00 -18.32 -2.77
N ASN A 65 -2.41 -18.33 -1.50
CA ASN A 65 -1.84 -19.21 -0.49
C ASN A 65 -1.99 -20.69 -0.85
N ASP A 66 -3.14 -21.07 -1.38
CA ASP A 66 -3.44 -22.46 -1.74
C ASP A 66 -2.67 -22.93 -3.00
N LEU A 67 -2.06 -22.00 -3.74
CA LEU A 67 -1.17 -22.28 -4.86
C LEU A 67 0.30 -22.42 -4.44
N SER A 68 0.60 -22.20 -3.16
CA SER A 68 1.95 -22.20 -2.60
C SER A 68 2.14 -23.34 -1.60
N SER A 69 3.34 -23.90 -1.53
CA SER A 69 3.72 -24.86 -0.50
C SER A 69 3.95 -24.19 0.87
N PHE A 70 4.10 -22.87 0.90
CA PHE A 70 4.28 -22.08 2.11
C PHE A 70 2.96 -21.44 2.56
N ASP A 71 2.63 -21.59 3.85
CA ASP A 71 1.47 -20.94 4.48
C ASP A 71 1.77 -19.48 4.85
N PHE A 72 1.33 -18.56 3.99
CA PHE A 72 1.47 -17.11 4.14
C PHE A 72 0.66 -16.53 5.29
N LYS A 73 -0.30 -17.26 5.89
CA LYS A 73 -0.97 -16.80 7.12
C LYS A 73 0.02 -16.58 8.27
N LYS A 74 1.17 -17.27 8.25
CA LYS A 74 2.26 -17.10 9.22
C LYS A 74 2.89 -15.71 9.20
N ILE A 75 2.80 -15.00 8.08
CA ILE A 75 3.33 -13.64 7.92
C ILE A 75 2.23 -12.58 7.94
N ALA A 76 1.07 -12.88 8.52
CA ALA A 76 -0.08 -11.98 8.59
C ALA A 76 0.23 -10.62 9.23
N LEU A 77 1.28 -10.52 10.06
CA LEU A 77 1.72 -9.26 10.67
C LEU A 77 2.34 -8.26 9.67
N LEU A 78 2.75 -8.70 8.47
CA LEU A 78 3.23 -7.79 7.43
C LEU A 78 2.15 -6.81 6.99
N THR A 79 0.90 -7.25 6.90
CA THR A 79 -0.24 -6.41 6.51
C THR A 79 -0.45 -5.22 7.45
N PRO A 80 -0.67 -5.38 8.77
CA PRO A 80 -0.85 -4.23 9.66
C PRO A 80 0.41 -3.33 9.73
N LEU A 81 1.62 -3.89 9.59
CA LEU A 81 2.84 -3.09 9.51
C LEU A 81 2.85 -2.21 8.26
N GLY A 82 2.55 -2.79 7.09
CA GLY A 82 2.42 -2.06 5.84
C GLY A 82 1.32 -0.99 5.91
N GLY A 83 0.15 -1.33 6.46
CA GLY A 83 -0.95 -0.39 6.67
C GLY A 83 -0.56 0.80 7.54
N THR A 84 0.23 0.56 8.59
CA THR A 84 0.76 1.63 9.44
C THR A 84 1.66 2.59 8.65
N LEU A 85 2.56 2.06 7.82
CA LEU A 85 3.41 2.91 6.95
C LEU A 85 2.58 3.73 5.96
N LEU A 86 1.55 3.13 5.37
CA LEU A 86 0.63 3.82 4.46
C LEU A 86 -0.09 4.98 5.17
N ILE A 87 -0.63 4.74 6.37
CA ILE A 87 -1.28 5.77 7.19
C ILE A 87 -0.32 6.93 7.51
N LEU A 88 0.91 6.61 7.93
CA LEU A 88 1.93 7.64 8.22
C LEU A 88 2.28 8.47 6.98
N GLY A 89 2.40 7.83 5.80
CA GLY A 89 2.62 8.50 4.54
C GLY A 89 1.51 9.49 4.19
N TRP A 90 0.25 9.06 4.33
CA TRP A 90 -0.93 9.91 4.12
C TRP A 90 -1.02 11.07 5.13
N LEU A 91 -0.70 10.83 6.41
CA LEU A 91 -0.72 11.88 7.42
C LEU A 91 0.30 12.98 7.12
N ILE A 92 1.54 12.61 6.77
CA ILE A 92 2.58 13.59 6.41
C ILE A 92 2.16 14.38 5.17
N PHE A 93 1.62 13.71 4.14
CA PHE A 93 1.12 14.35 2.94
C PHE A 93 -0.02 15.33 3.25
N GLY A 94 -1.04 14.88 3.99
CA GLY A 94 -2.21 15.67 4.36
C GLY A 94 -1.86 16.89 5.21
N ILE A 95 -1.00 16.74 6.22
CA ILE A 95 -0.50 17.87 7.02
C ILE A 95 0.20 18.91 6.12
N GLY A 96 0.96 18.46 5.12
CA GLY A 96 1.58 19.34 4.13
C GLY A 96 0.57 20.17 3.33
N VAL A 97 -0.55 19.56 2.94
CA VAL A 97 -1.65 20.26 2.24
C VAL A 97 -2.25 21.34 3.13
N PHE A 98 -2.60 21.02 4.39
CA PHE A 98 -3.24 21.97 5.31
C PHE A 98 -2.33 23.12 5.72
N ARG A 99 -1.01 22.90 5.85
CA ARG A 99 -0.05 23.97 6.18
C ARG A 99 0.14 24.98 5.05
N LYS A 100 -0.13 24.62 3.80
CA LYS A 100 -0.05 25.53 2.64
C LYS A 100 -1.26 26.47 2.53
N GLN A 101 -2.40 26.06 3.07
CA GLN A 101 -3.65 26.83 2.99
C GLN A 101 -3.73 27.94 4.05
N LYS A 102 -2.83 27.93 5.04
CA LYS A 102 -2.56 29.05 5.93
C LYS A 102 -1.42 29.89 5.38
#